data_AF-R9KC46-F1
#
_entry.id   AF-R9KC46-F1
#
_cell.length_a   1.000
_cell.length_b   1.000
_cell.length_c   1.000
_cell.angle_alpha   90.00
_cell.angle_beta   90.00
_cell.angle_gamma   90.00
#
_symmetry.space_group_name_H-M   'P 1'
#
loop_
_entity.id
_entity.type
_entity.pdbx_description
1 polymer ?
#
loop_
_entity_poly.entity_id
_entity_poly.type
_entity_poly.pdbx_seq_one_letter_code
_entity_poly.pdbx_strand_id
1 'polypeptide(L)'
;MIRLEDDRFNQIKGSLRFNYMFPVEERYLSKRDFNKETPSRKEFLRRQWVYCNSITDDIKRMAEDTYNGVLDGTDSELVNASCDFKLLEDAAKNYKPSSQN
;
A
#
# COMPACT_ATOMS: atom_id res chain seq x y z
N MET A 1 -1.31 9.27 -6.58
CA MET A 1 -1.84 10.01 -5.41
C MET A 1 -3.34 9.77 -5.32
N ILE A 2 -3.92 9.74 -4.12
CA ILE A 2 -5.36 9.67 -3.91
C ILE A 2 -5.92 11.09 -3.97
N ARG A 3 -6.72 11.36 -5.00
CA ARG A 3 -7.28 12.68 -5.27
C ARG A 3 -8.80 12.62 -5.15
N LEU A 4 -9.37 13.58 -4.44
CA LEU A 4 -10.82 13.76 -4.33
C LEU A 4 -11.15 15.14 -4.92
N GLU A 5 -11.63 15.16 -6.16
CA GLU A 5 -11.79 16.39 -6.96
C GLU A 5 -12.87 17.34 -6.43
N ASP A 6 -13.83 16.80 -5.68
CA ASP A 6 -14.93 17.52 -5.06
C ASP A 6 -14.52 18.34 -3.81
N ASP A 7 -13.28 18.18 -3.32
CA ASP A 7 -12.76 18.98 -2.21
C ASP A 7 -12.10 20.28 -2.71
N ARG A 8 -12.77 21.41 -2.46
CA ARG A 8 -12.32 22.74 -2.90
C ARG A 8 -11.08 23.28 -2.16
N PHE A 9 -10.74 22.73 -1.00
CA PHE A 9 -9.65 23.25 -0.16
C PHE A 9 -8.38 22.42 -0.29
N ASN A 10 -8.50 21.10 -0.34
CA ASN A 10 -7.37 20.22 -0.59
C ASN A 10 -7.83 18.93 -1.28
N GLN A 11 -7.54 18.83 -2.58
CA GLN A 11 -7.90 17.66 -3.38
C GLN A 11 -7.01 16.45 -3.08
N ILE A 12 -5.80 16.63 -2.57
CA ILE A 12 -4.87 15.52 -2.31
C ILE A 12 -5.12 14.98 -0.91
N LYS A 13 -5.67 13.76 -0.83
CA LYS A 13 -6.04 13.11 0.44
C LYS A 13 -5.10 11.99 0.87
N GLY A 14 -4.11 11.66 0.04
CA GLY A 14 -3.09 10.69 0.40
C GLY A 14 -2.26 10.23 -0.78
N SER A 15 -1.34 9.32 -0.53
CA SER A 15 -0.53 8.64 -1.54
C SER A 15 -0.37 7.18 -1.17
N LEU A 16 -0.35 6.33 -2.19
CA LEU A 16 0.14 4.96 -2.07
C LEU A 16 1.65 5.01 -2.31
N ARG A 17 2.44 4.47 -1.39
CA ARG A 17 3.90 4.47 -1.49
C ARG A 17 4.39 3.08 -1.87
N PHE A 18 4.50 2.82 -3.17
CA PHE A 18 4.90 1.51 -3.71
C PHE A 18 6.32 1.10 -3.28
N ASN A 19 7.21 2.08 -3.11
CA ASN A 19 8.57 1.86 -2.59
C ASN A 19 8.60 1.17 -1.22
N TYR A 20 7.52 1.27 -0.44
CA TYR A 20 7.40 0.66 0.90
C TYR A 20 6.35 -0.46 0.95
N MET A 21 6.00 -1.06 -0.19
CA MET A 21 5.17 -2.26 -0.18
C MET A 21 5.96 -3.45 0.38
N PHE A 22 5.26 -4.39 1.00
CA PHE A 22 5.88 -5.56 1.60
C PHE A 22 4.99 -6.80 1.43
N PRO A 23 5.60 -7.99 1.31
CA PRO A 23 4.87 -9.25 1.25
C PRO A 23 4.30 -9.61 2.62
N VAL A 24 3.08 -10.13 2.62
CA VAL A 24 2.37 -10.55 3.82
C VAL A 24 1.46 -11.73 3.49
N GLU A 25 1.48 -12.75 4.35
CA GLU A 25 0.56 -13.88 4.21
C GLU A 25 -0.85 -13.52 4.68
N GLU A 26 -1.87 -14.08 4.02
CA GLU A 26 -3.28 -13.75 4.28
C GLU A 26 -3.69 -14.01 5.74
N ARG A 27 -3.13 -15.03 6.39
CA ARG A 27 -3.39 -15.34 7.81
C ARG A 27 -3.01 -14.22 8.78
N TYR A 28 -2.11 -13.31 8.39
CA TYR A 28 -1.71 -12.16 9.21
C TYR A 28 -2.49 -10.88 8.87
N LEU A 29 -3.33 -10.91 7.84
CA LEU A 29 -4.15 -9.77 7.45
C LEU A 29 -5.43 -9.71 8.29
N SER A 30 -5.73 -8.52 8.79
CA SER A 30 -7.05 -8.21 9.35
C SER A 30 -7.75 -7.17 8.49
N LYS A 31 -9.03 -7.41 8.18
CA LYS A 31 -9.85 -6.45 7.45
C LYS A 31 -10.24 -5.31 8.37
N ARG A 32 -10.01 -4.07 7.93
CA ARG A 32 -10.45 -2.88 8.66
C ARG A 32 -11.96 -2.71 8.49
N ASP A 33 -12.69 -2.69 9.60
CA ASP A 33 -14.13 -2.41 9.62
C ASP A 33 -14.39 -0.91 9.75
N PHE A 34 -14.86 -0.28 8.68
CA PHE A 34 -15.13 1.17 8.66
C PHE A 34 -16.30 1.57 9.56
N ASN A 35 -17.18 0.64 9.97
CA ASN A 35 -18.31 0.94 10.85
C ASN A 35 -17.89 1.21 12.30
N LYS A 36 -16.68 0.81 12.69
CA LYS A 36 -16.12 1.06 14.02
C LYS A 36 -15.45 2.44 14.14
N GLU A 37 -15.36 3.19 13.05
CA GLU A 37 -14.73 4.51 12.98
C GLU A 37 -15.73 5.64 13.23
N THR A 38 -15.25 6.85 13.54
CA THR A 38 -16.11 8.04 13.65
C THR A 38 -16.75 8.38 12.29
N PRO A 39 -17.94 9.04 12.25
CA PRO A 39 -18.63 9.32 10.99
C PRO A 39 -17.78 10.04 9.93
N SER A 40 -16.98 11.03 10.35
CA SER A 40 -16.08 11.76 9.44
C SER A 40 -14.95 10.87 8.91
N ARG A 41 -14.37 10.03 9.76
CA ARG A 41 -13.30 9.10 9.37
C ARG A 41 -13.80 7.99 8.46
N LYS A 42 -15.00 7.45 8.74
CA LYS A 42 -15.68 6.46 7.92
C LYS A 42 -15.90 6.98 6.50
N GLU A 43 -16.45 8.18 6.35
CA GLU A 43 -16.67 8.76 5.02
C GLU A 43 -15.36 9.03 4.28
N PHE A 44 -14.35 9.52 4.98
CA PHE A 44 -13.02 9.72 4.41
C PHE A 44 -12.43 8.41 3.85
N LEU A 45 -12.43 7.32 4.64
CA LEU A 45 -11.93 6.02 4.21
C LEU A 45 -12.75 5.44 3.05
N ARG A 46 -14.07 5.62 3.06
CA ARG A 46 -14.97 5.19 1.98
C ARG A 46 -14.62 5.87 0.66
N ARG A 47 -14.41 7.19 0.66
CA ARG A 47 -14.04 7.94 -0.55
C ARG A 47 -12.67 7.52 -1.09
N GLN A 48 -11.69 7.31 -0.22
CA GLN A 48 -10.38 6.78 -0.61
C GLN A 48 -10.51 5.36 -1.21
N TRP A 49 -11.33 4.50 -0.62
CA TRP A 49 -11.56 3.14 -1.11
C TRP A 49 -12.21 3.14 -2.51
N VAL A 50 -13.24 3.97 -2.73
CA VAL A 50 -13.86 4.13 -4.06
C VAL A 50 -12.84 4.59 -5.10
N TYR A 51 -12.02 5.59 -4.76
CA TYR A 51 -10.97 6.08 -5.65
C TYR A 51 -9.93 5.00 -5.97
N CYS A 52 -9.41 4.29 -4.97
CA CYS A 52 -8.45 3.21 -5.20
C CYS A 52 -9.04 2.10 -6.08
N ASN A 53 -10.32 1.77 -5.92
CA ASN A 53 -11.00 0.82 -6.78
C ASN A 53 -11.10 1.30 -8.24
N SER A 54 -11.34 2.60 -8.48
CA SER A 54 -11.42 3.13 -9.84
C SER A 54 -10.07 3.16 -10.57
N ILE A 55 -8.95 3.12 -9.86
CA ILE A 55 -7.58 3.13 -10.44
C ILE A 55 -6.82 1.82 -10.15
N THR A 56 -7.52 0.71 -9.91
CA THR A 56 -6.89 -0.55 -9.48
C THR A 56 -5.86 -1.07 -10.47
N ASP A 57 -6.11 -0.95 -11.78
CA ASP A 57 -5.18 -1.42 -12.80
C ASP A 57 -3.90 -0.59 -12.82
N ASP A 58 -4.01 0.73 -12.64
CA ASP A 58 -2.84 1.61 -12.51
C ASP A 58 -2.04 1.33 -11.24
N ILE A 59 -2.72 1.02 -10.12
CA ILE A 59 -2.08 0.64 -8.86
C ILE A 59 -1.25 -0.64 -9.07
N LYS A 60 -1.81 -1.65 -9.74
CA LYS A 60 -1.11 -2.90 -10.02
C LYS A 60 0.09 -2.67 -10.94
N ARG A 61 -0.10 -1.93 -12.03
CA ARG A 61 0.98 -1.58 -12.96
C ARG A 61 2.12 -0.84 -12.27
N MET A 62 1.82 0.20 -11.49
CA MET A 62 2.85 0.95 -10.76
C MET A 62 3.58 0.10 -9.72
N ALA A 63 2.88 -0.82 -9.04
CA ALA A 63 3.51 -1.74 -8.10
C ALA A 63 4.48 -2.70 -8.82
N GLU A 64 4.06 -3.27 -9.95
CA GLU A 64 4.91 -4.16 -10.77
C GLU A 64 6.12 -3.43 -11.35
N ASP A 65 5.92 -2.24 -11.91
CA ASP A 65 7.01 -1.40 -12.44
C ASP A 65 8.02 -1.04 -11.33
N THR A 66 7.55 -0.68 -10.14
CA THR A 66 8.41 -0.38 -8.98
C THR A 66 9.17 -1.63 -8.53
N TYR A 67 8.51 -2.78 -8.46
CA TYR A 67 9.14 -4.04 -8.09
C TYR A 67 10.26 -4.42 -9.05
N ASN A 68 9.95 -4.45 -10.34
CA ASN A 68 10.92 -4.79 -11.39
C ASN A 68 12.07 -3.78 -11.43
N GLY A 69 11.78 -2.47 -11.35
CA GLY A 69 12.81 -1.44 -11.34
C GLY A 69 13.79 -1.54 -10.17
N VAL A 70 13.31 -1.93 -8.98
CA VAL A 70 14.17 -2.17 -7.81
C VAL A 70 15.00 -3.44 -7.99
N LEU A 71 14.44 -4.50 -8.58
CA LEU A 71 15.17 -5.76 -8.82
C LEU A 71 16.22 -5.64 -9.94
N ASP A 72 15.90 -4.90 -11.00
CA ASP A 72 16.82 -4.65 -12.12
C ASP A 72 18.02 -3.83 -11.66
N GLY A 73 17.86 -3.02 -10.60
CA GLY A 73 18.95 -2.30 -9.94
C GLY A 73 19.57 -1.19 -10.79
N THR A 74 18.93 -0.83 -11.91
CA THR A 74 19.44 0.16 -12.86
C THR A 74 19.34 1.59 -12.35
N ASP A 75 18.41 1.85 -11.43
CA ASP A 75 18.21 3.15 -10.78
C ASP A 75 18.59 3.05 -9.30
N SER A 76 19.77 3.56 -8.94
CA SER A 76 20.30 3.51 -7.58
C SER A 76 19.51 4.40 -6.61
N GLU A 77 18.87 5.48 -7.06
CA GLU A 77 18.03 6.31 -6.22
C GLU A 77 16.73 5.57 -5.86
N LEU A 78 16.12 4.92 -6.86
CA LEU A 78 14.92 4.10 -6.66
C LEU A 78 15.19 2.93 -5.70
N VAL A 79 16.31 2.23 -5.88
CA VAL A 79 16.71 1.12 -5.00
C VAL A 79 16.93 1.61 -3.57
N ASN A 80 17.67 2.71 -3.38
CA ASN A 80 17.94 3.26 -2.04
C ASN A 80 16.68 3.81 -1.35
N ALA A 81 15.71 4.32 -2.13
CA ALA A 81 14.46 4.83 -1.61
C ALA A 81 13.39 3.75 -1.38
N SER A 82 13.67 2.50 -1.74
CA SER A 82 12.72 1.38 -1.69
C SER A 82 13.12 0.32 -0.67
N CYS A 83 12.15 -0.49 -0.28
CA CYS A 83 12.39 -1.68 0.51
C CYS A 83 13.15 -2.72 -0.32
N ASP A 84 14.03 -3.48 0.34
CA ASP A 84 14.60 -4.69 -0.23
C ASP A 84 13.50 -5.76 -0.30
N PHE A 85 12.85 -5.84 -1.46
CA PHE A 85 11.71 -6.73 -1.66
C PHE A 85 12.11 -8.21 -1.50
N LYS A 86 13.31 -8.61 -1.93
CA LYS A 86 13.77 -10.00 -1.81
C LYS A 86 14.02 -10.37 -0.36
N LEU A 87 14.67 -9.50 0.39
CA LEU A 87 14.88 -9.69 1.82
C LEU A 87 13.55 -9.82 2.56
N LEU A 88 12.57 -8.97 2.24
CA LEU A 88 11.24 -9.02 2.87
C LEU A 88 10.45 -10.26 2.46
N GLU A 89 10.54 -10.72 1.21
CA GLU A 89 9.92 -11.97 0.76
C GLU A 89 10.43 -13.17 1.54
N ASP A 90 11.74 -13.24 1.76
CA ASP A 90 12.35 -14.34 2.52
C ASP A 90 12.06 -14.23 4.01
N ALA A 91 12.05 -13.02 4.57
CA ALA A 91 11.61 -12.79 5.94
C ALA A 91 10.14 -13.18 6.15
N ALA A 92 9.26 -12.86 5.20
CA ALA A 92 7.84 -13.19 5.26
C ALA A 92 7.59 -14.69 5.23
N LYS A 93 8.30 -15.45 4.37
CA LYS A 93 8.21 -16.93 4.34
C LYS A 93 8.63 -17.59 5.65
N ASN A 94 9.63 -17.00 6.32
CA ASN A 94 10.16 -17.51 7.58
C ASN A 94 9.47 -16.94 8.81
N TYR A 95 8.48 -16.05 8.61
CA TYR A 95 7.79 -15.40 9.71
C TYR A 95 6.93 -16.42 10.45
N LYS A 96 7.37 -16.75 11.66
CA LYS A 96 6.61 -17.52 12.63
C LYS A 96 6.17 -16.55 13.72
N PRO A 97 4.87 -16.31 13.90
CA PRO A 97 4.42 -15.56 15.06
C PRO A 97 4.90 -16.33 16.28
N SER A 98 5.62 -15.68 17.18
CA SER A 98 5.83 -16.23 18.51
C SER A 98 4.44 -16.51 19.07
N SER A 99 4.15 -17.77 19.38
CA SER A 99 2.89 -18.24 19.95
C SER A 99 2.35 -17.17 20.90
N GLN A 100 1.27 -16.48 20.50
CA GLN A 100 0.61 -15.57 21.41
C GLN A 100 -0.13 -16.45 22.42
N ASN A 101 0.34 -16.38 23.67
CA ASN A 101 -0.36 -16.89 24.85
C ASN A 101 -1.76 -16.31 24.95
#